data_AF-A0A0B2PK90-F1
#
_entry.id   AF-A0A0B2PK90-F1
#
_cell.length_a   1.000
_cell.length_b   1.000
_cell.length_c   1.000
_cell.angle_alpha   90.00
_cell.angle_beta   90.00
_cell.angle_gamma   90.00
#
_symmetry.space_group_name_H-M   'P 1'
#
loop_
_entity.id
_entity.type
_entity.pdbx_description
1 polymer ?
#
loop_
_entity_poly.entity_id
_entity_poly.type
_entity_poly.pdbx_seq_one_letter_code
_entity_poly.pdbx_strand_id
1 'polypeptide(L)'
;MEPLPFALKTLILERLPNLENVWNSNVELTFPQVKSLALCDLPKLKYDMLKPFTHLEPHALNQVCIQKLTPNIEHLTLGEHELNMILSGEFQGNHLNELKVLALFFHFESDVFLQRVPNIEKLEVRDGSFKEIFCFDSLNVDEDGLVSQLKVICPDSLPELVSIGSENSGIVPFLRNLETLQ
;
A
#
# COMPACT_ATOMS: atom_id res chain seq x y z
N MET A 1 17.50 21.37 -5.66
CA MET A 1 16.53 20.81 -6.60
C MET A 1 15.71 21.95 -7.16
N GLU A 2 15.68 22.13 -8.48
CA GLU A 2 14.62 22.95 -9.07
C GLU A 2 13.29 22.20 -8.87
N PRO A 3 12.23 22.88 -8.41
CA PRO A 3 10.92 22.25 -8.27
C PRO A 3 10.44 21.80 -9.65
N LEU A 4 9.73 20.66 -9.70
CA LEU A 4 9.05 20.24 -10.92
C LEU A 4 8.20 21.41 -11.45
N PRO A 5 8.18 21.66 -12.76
CA PRO A 5 7.47 22.81 -13.35
C PRO A 5 5.95 22.71 -13.23
N PHE A 6 5.45 21.64 -12.58
CA PHE A 6 4.04 21.36 -12.39
C PHE A 6 3.77 20.77 -11.01
N ALA A 7 2.56 21.03 -10.51
CA ALA A 7 2.00 20.51 -9.28
C ALA A 7 1.23 19.20 -9.55
N LEU A 8 1.89 18.05 -9.38
CA LEU A 8 1.23 16.75 -9.53
C LEU A 8 0.47 16.40 -8.24
N LYS A 9 -0.84 16.12 -8.35
CA LYS A 9 -1.68 15.69 -7.23
C LYS A 9 -1.89 14.18 -7.17
N THR A 10 -1.86 13.55 -8.33
CA THR A 10 -2.16 12.14 -8.53
C THR A 10 -1.14 11.55 -9.48
N LEU A 11 -0.54 10.43 -9.11
CA LEU A 11 0.37 9.65 -9.96
C LEU A 11 -0.17 8.23 -10.07
N ILE A 12 -0.52 7.82 -11.29
CA ILE A 12 -1.07 6.49 -11.57
C ILE A 12 -0.15 5.80 -12.58
N LEU A 13 0.42 4.67 -12.16
CA LEU A 13 1.26 3.80 -12.98
C LEU A 13 0.66 2.39 -12.88
N GLU A 14 -0.11 2.01 -13.89
CA GLU A 14 -0.83 0.74 -13.92
C GLU A 14 -0.58 0.00 -15.23
N ARG A 15 -0.31 -1.31 -15.15
CA ARG A 15 -0.21 -2.21 -16.31
C ARG A 15 0.82 -1.70 -17.33
N LEU A 16 2.00 -1.32 -16.84
CA LEU A 16 3.10 -0.84 -17.66
C LEU A 16 4.26 -1.85 -17.64
N PRO A 17 4.16 -2.98 -18.38
CA PRO A 17 5.09 -4.11 -18.28
C PRO A 17 6.50 -3.79 -18.79
N ASN A 18 6.68 -2.66 -19.47
CA ASN A 18 7.96 -2.21 -20.00
C ASN A 18 8.46 -0.91 -19.35
N LEU A 19 7.73 -0.36 -18.37
CA LEU A 19 8.17 0.84 -17.68
C LEU A 19 9.33 0.47 -16.78
N GLU A 20 10.53 0.94 -17.13
CA GLU A 20 11.72 0.76 -16.29
C GLU A 20 11.96 1.94 -15.36
N ASN A 21 11.55 3.16 -15.72
CA ASN A 21 11.77 4.36 -14.90
C ASN A 21 10.61 5.33 -15.07
N VAL A 22 10.14 5.92 -13.97
CA VAL A 22 9.11 7.00 -13.99
C VAL A 22 9.69 8.30 -14.54
N TRP A 23 10.99 8.53 -14.31
CA TRP A 23 11.69 9.72 -14.75
C TRP A 23 13.13 9.40 -15.14
N ASN A 24 13.63 10.02 -16.20
CA ASN A 24 14.95 9.75 -16.78
C ASN A 24 15.96 10.83 -16.36
N SER A 25 16.16 11.01 -15.04
CA SER A 25 17.14 11.98 -14.49
C SER A 25 17.91 11.37 -13.32
N ASN A 26 19.14 11.83 -13.14
CA ASN A 26 20.05 11.41 -12.05
C ASN A 26 19.78 12.14 -10.72
N VAL A 27 18.60 12.76 -10.57
CA VAL A 27 18.23 13.54 -9.38
C VAL A 27 17.16 12.75 -8.61
N GLU A 28 17.28 12.72 -7.28
CA GLU A 28 16.24 12.19 -6.40
C GLU A 28 14.90 12.86 -6.73
N LEU A 29 13.92 12.05 -7.12
CA LEU A 29 12.62 12.54 -7.53
C LEU A 29 11.68 12.56 -6.33
N THR A 30 11.08 13.71 -6.06
CA THR A 30 10.04 13.85 -5.04
C THR A 30 8.83 14.53 -5.63
N PHE A 31 7.65 14.05 -5.27
CA PHE A 31 6.35 14.60 -5.62
C PHE A 31 5.63 15.06 -4.34
N PRO A 32 6.09 16.16 -3.72
CA PRO A 32 5.62 16.60 -2.41
C PRO A 32 4.12 16.94 -2.35
N GLN A 33 3.49 17.18 -3.50
CA GLN A 33 2.07 17.53 -3.61
C GLN A 33 1.17 16.36 -4.01
N VAL A 34 1.75 15.18 -4.29
CA VAL A 34 0.95 13.99 -4.61
C VAL A 34 0.27 13.50 -3.34
N LYS A 35 -1.05 13.38 -3.42
CA LYS A 35 -1.91 12.81 -2.38
C LYS A 35 -2.41 11.42 -2.74
N SER A 36 -2.41 11.07 -4.02
CA SER A 36 -2.87 9.77 -4.51
C SER A 36 -1.81 9.13 -5.41
N LEU A 37 -1.36 7.94 -5.02
CA LEU A 37 -0.38 7.15 -5.76
C LEU A 37 -0.96 5.77 -6.07
N ALA A 38 -0.90 5.36 -7.33
CA ALA A 38 -1.23 4.01 -7.74
C ALA A 38 -0.04 3.37 -8.46
N LEU A 39 0.39 2.20 -7.98
CA LEU A 39 1.47 1.39 -8.53
C LEU A 39 0.98 -0.06 -8.66
N CYS A 40 0.66 -0.49 -9.88
CA CYS A 40 0.16 -1.84 -10.13
C CYS A 40 0.76 -2.41 -11.43
N ASP A 41 1.18 -3.67 -11.38
CA ASP A 41 1.68 -4.42 -12.54
C ASP A 41 2.86 -3.71 -13.23
N LEU A 42 3.90 -3.40 -12.46
CA LEU A 42 5.12 -2.73 -12.91
C LEU A 42 6.36 -3.65 -12.79
N PRO A 43 6.38 -4.82 -13.45
CA PRO A 43 7.37 -5.88 -13.22
C PRO A 43 8.82 -5.50 -13.61
N LYS A 44 8.99 -4.45 -14.42
CA LYS A 44 10.32 -3.95 -14.83
C LYS A 44 10.70 -2.62 -14.19
N LEU A 45 9.84 -2.05 -13.36
CA LEU A 45 10.11 -0.75 -12.77
C LEU A 45 11.34 -0.87 -11.87
N LYS A 46 12.35 -0.06 -12.17
CA LYS A 46 13.60 0.03 -11.41
C LYS A 46 13.36 0.95 -10.23
N TYR A 47 12.91 0.33 -9.17
CA TYR A 47 12.68 0.92 -7.86
C TYR A 47 13.94 1.49 -7.19
N ASP A 48 15.13 1.14 -7.71
CA ASP A 48 16.43 1.67 -7.30
C ASP A 48 16.53 3.20 -7.37
N MET A 49 15.71 3.87 -8.19
CA MET A 49 15.62 5.33 -8.27
C MET A 49 14.87 5.97 -7.08
N LEU A 50 14.24 5.15 -6.22
CA LEU A 50 13.61 5.55 -4.96
C LEU A 50 14.52 5.32 -3.75
N LYS A 51 15.79 4.93 -4.01
CA LYS A 51 16.82 4.84 -2.99
C LYS A 51 17.20 6.25 -2.52
N PRO A 52 17.35 6.47 -1.21
CA PRO A 52 18.12 7.59 -0.72
C PRO A 52 19.58 7.35 -1.09
N PHE A 53 20.28 8.33 -1.66
CA PHE A 53 21.74 8.25 -1.75
C PHE A 53 22.34 8.45 -0.35
N THR A 54 22.25 7.43 0.51
CA THR A 54 23.11 7.36 1.69
C THR A 54 24.29 6.46 1.35
N HIS A 55 25.40 7.10 0.99
CA HIS A 55 26.73 6.49 1.16
C HIS A 55 26.87 6.11 2.63
N LEU A 56 26.50 4.87 2.98
CA LEU A 56 26.84 4.10 4.18
C LEU A 56 25.76 3.01 4.33
N GLU A 57 25.94 1.87 3.65
CA GLU A 57 25.93 0.51 4.22
C GLU A 57 25.72 -0.56 3.14
N PRO A 58 26.41 -1.72 3.19
CA PRO A 58 26.45 -2.69 2.09
C PRO A 58 25.22 -3.62 2.00
N HIS A 59 24.17 -3.41 2.79
CA HIS A 59 23.09 -4.37 2.96
C HIS A 59 21.68 -3.87 2.58
N ALA A 60 21.51 -2.59 2.23
CA ALA A 60 20.19 -1.97 1.93
C ALA A 60 19.83 -1.95 0.43
N LEU A 61 20.12 -3.03 -0.31
CA LEU A 61 20.23 -2.96 -1.76
C LEU A 61 18.93 -2.90 -2.58
N ASN A 62 17.72 -2.96 -2.02
CA ASN A 62 16.47 -3.00 -2.80
C ASN A 62 15.28 -2.28 -2.14
N GLN A 63 15.47 -1.08 -1.59
CA GLN A 63 14.44 -0.43 -0.76
C GLN A 63 13.75 0.73 -1.48
N VAL A 64 12.42 0.66 -1.54
CA VAL A 64 11.53 1.71 -2.04
C VAL A 64 11.01 2.53 -0.86
N CYS A 65 11.36 3.82 -0.78
CA CYS A 65 10.73 4.72 0.19
C CYS A 65 9.60 5.54 -0.45
N ILE A 66 8.35 5.02 -0.39
CA ILE A 66 7.16 5.75 -0.87
C ILE A 66 7.04 7.13 -0.22
N GLN A 67 7.39 7.30 1.06
CA GLN A 67 7.32 8.61 1.72
C GLN A 67 8.30 9.64 1.16
N LYS A 68 9.48 9.22 0.69
CA LYS A 68 10.41 10.15 0.06
C LYS A 68 9.85 10.63 -1.27
N LEU A 69 9.18 9.72 -1.97
CA LEU A 69 8.49 10.01 -3.22
C LEU A 69 7.25 10.90 -3.00
N THR A 70 6.41 10.58 -2.03
CA THR A 70 5.11 11.22 -1.76
C THR A 70 4.87 11.31 -0.24
N PRO A 71 5.43 12.32 0.45
CA PRO A 71 5.43 12.39 1.92
C PRO A 71 4.05 12.61 2.55
N ASN A 72 3.09 13.13 1.80
CA ASN A 72 1.74 13.48 2.29
C ASN A 72 0.66 12.65 1.58
N ILE A 73 0.93 11.37 1.37
CA ILE A 73 0.01 10.48 0.66
C ILE A 73 -1.21 10.16 1.52
N GLU A 74 -2.39 10.32 0.93
CA GLU A 74 -3.69 10.06 1.56
C GLU A 74 -4.37 8.83 0.95
N HIS A 75 -4.07 8.52 -0.33
CA HIS A 75 -4.62 7.38 -1.06
C HIS A 75 -3.49 6.60 -1.75
N LEU A 76 -3.38 5.31 -1.41
CA LEU A 76 -2.41 4.40 -1.98
C LEU A 76 -3.09 3.21 -2.63
N THR A 77 -2.72 2.92 -3.87
CA THR A 77 -3.16 1.74 -4.62
C THR A 77 -1.96 0.89 -4.98
N LEU A 78 -2.01 -0.42 -4.69
CA LEU A 78 -0.88 -1.34 -4.90
C LEU A 78 -1.30 -2.63 -5.61
N GLY A 79 -0.41 -3.11 -6.48
CA GLY A 79 -0.37 -4.50 -6.94
C GLY A 79 0.40 -5.41 -5.97
N GLU A 80 0.29 -6.72 -6.16
CA GLU A 80 0.90 -7.72 -5.27
C GLU A 80 2.42 -7.59 -5.23
N HIS A 81 3.03 -7.46 -6.41
CA HIS A 81 4.47 -7.31 -6.56
C HIS A 81 4.96 -6.05 -5.83
N GLU A 82 4.28 -4.92 -6.05
CA GLU A 82 4.59 -3.65 -5.41
C GLU A 82 4.45 -3.73 -3.89
N LEU A 83 3.38 -4.36 -3.39
CA LEU A 83 3.22 -4.60 -1.96
C LEU A 83 4.37 -5.43 -1.40
N ASN A 84 4.74 -6.53 -2.05
CA ASN A 84 5.81 -7.39 -1.57
C ASN A 84 7.16 -6.67 -1.53
N MET A 85 7.44 -5.83 -2.52
CA MET A 85 8.63 -4.99 -2.51
C MET A 85 8.65 -4.02 -1.33
N ILE A 86 7.52 -3.35 -1.10
CA ILE A 86 7.30 -2.44 0.02
C ILE A 86 7.46 -3.16 1.37
N LEU A 87 6.90 -4.37 1.51
CA LEU A 87 7.01 -5.20 2.72
C LEU A 87 8.44 -5.70 2.96
N SER A 88 9.16 -6.05 1.88
CA SER A 88 10.53 -6.58 1.94
C SER A 88 11.60 -5.52 2.25
N GLY A 89 11.26 -4.23 2.07
CA GLY A 89 12.23 -3.15 1.97
C GLY A 89 12.04 -1.98 2.95
N GLU A 90 11.52 -2.22 4.16
CA GLU A 90 11.34 -1.21 5.22
C GLU A 90 10.03 -0.40 5.17
N PHE A 91 8.90 -1.05 5.49
CA PHE A 91 7.99 -0.41 6.44
C PHE A 91 8.59 -0.49 7.86
N GLN A 92 9.68 0.23 8.08
CA GLN A 92 10.22 0.45 9.42
C GLN A 92 9.50 1.67 10.00
N GLY A 93 8.31 1.47 10.56
CA GLY A 93 7.63 2.45 11.39
C GLY A 93 6.34 3.07 10.82
N ASN A 94 5.59 3.68 11.75
CA ASN A 94 4.28 4.34 11.62
C ASN A 94 4.34 5.59 10.73
N HIS A 95 4.73 5.47 9.47
CA HIS A 95 5.08 6.63 8.66
C HIS A 95 4.12 6.90 7.48
N LEU A 96 3.04 6.11 7.36
CA LEU A 96 1.87 6.40 6.51
C LEU A 96 0.69 6.90 7.35
N ASN A 97 0.93 7.74 8.35
CA ASN A 97 -0.13 8.19 9.26
C ASN A 97 -1.21 9.02 8.58
N GLU A 98 -0.88 9.68 7.47
CA GLU A 98 -1.82 10.46 6.66
C GLU A 98 -2.62 9.59 5.68
N LEU A 99 -2.28 8.30 5.55
CA LEU A 99 -2.97 7.39 4.65
C LEU A 99 -4.37 7.10 5.19
N LYS A 100 -5.38 7.44 4.39
CA LYS A 100 -6.80 7.23 4.70
C LYS A 100 -7.44 6.18 3.83
N VAL A 101 -6.96 6.03 2.60
CA VAL A 101 -7.51 5.09 1.62
C VAL A 101 -6.42 4.15 1.15
N LEU A 102 -6.68 2.86 1.27
CA LEU A 102 -5.84 1.80 0.71
C LEU A 102 -6.68 1.02 -0.31
N ALA A 103 -6.15 0.86 -1.52
CA ALA A 103 -6.74 0.03 -2.56
C ALA A 103 -5.77 -1.09 -2.95
N LEU A 104 -6.24 -2.32 -2.98
CA LEU A 104 -5.46 -3.51 -3.32
C LEU A 104 -6.08 -4.22 -4.52
N PHE A 105 -5.26 -4.57 -5.51
CA PHE A 105 -5.67 -5.27 -6.74
C PHE A 105 -5.38 -6.78 -6.68
N PHE A 106 -5.34 -7.35 -5.48
CA PHE A 106 -4.98 -8.76 -5.26
C PHE A 106 -5.50 -9.23 -3.90
N HIS A 107 -5.53 -10.56 -3.72
CA HIS A 107 -5.82 -11.20 -2.43
C HIS A 107 -4.58 -11.17 -1.53
N PHE A 108 -4.73 -10.83 -0.26
CA PHE A 108 -3.61 -10.84 0.69
C PHE A 108 -3.90 -11.76 1.88
N GLU A 109 -2.95 -12.63 2.18
CA GLU A 109 -3.10 -13.68 3.22
C GLU A 109 -2.44 -13.27 4.56
N SER A 110 -1.96 -12.04 4.67
CA SER A 110 -1.19 -11.56 5.83
C SER A 110 -1.74 -10.25 6.41
N ASP A 111 -2.01 -10.25 7.71
CA ASP A 111 -2.48 -9.11 8.49
C ASP A 111 -1.37 -8.09 8.77
N VAL A 112 -0.11 -8.51 8.68
CA VAL A 112 1.09 -7.72 8.99
C VAL A 112 1.14 -6.41 8.18
N PHE A 113 0.52 -6.35 6.99
CA PHE A 113 0.43 -5.10 6.25
C PHE A 113 -0.59 -4.12 6.84
N LEU A 114 -1.78 -4.59 7.23
CA LEU A 114 -2.80 -3.72 7.82
C LEU A 114 -2.35 -3.14 9.16
N GLN A 115 -1.56 -3.88 9.93
CA GLN A 115 -0.94 -3.38 11.15
C GLN A 115 0.01 -2.18 10.91
N ARG A 116 0.56 -2.04 9.69
CA ARG A 116 1.47 -0.94 9.31
C ARG A 116 0.76 0.31 8.82
N VAL A 117 -0.56 0.23 8.59
CA VAL A 117 -1.40 1.33 8.12
C VAL A 117 -2.61 1.55 9.05
N PRO A 118 -2.39 1.77 10.36
CA PRO A 118 -3.47 1.74 11.35
C PRO A 118 -4.54 2.84 11.16
N ASN A 119 -4.21 3.91 10.45
CA ASN A 119 -5.07 5.08 10.27
C ASN A 119 -5.98 5.02 9.03
N ILE A 120 -5.94 3.92 8.25
CA ILE A 120 -6.81 3.80 7.08
C ILE A 120 -8.28 3.83 7.50
N GLU A 121 -9.07 4.63 6.80
CA GLU A 121 -10.51 4.75 6.99
C GLU A 121 -11.29 3.94 5.94
N LYS A 122 -10.69 3.73 4.76
CA LYS A 122 -11.28 2.96 3.65
C LYS A 122 -10.31 1.93 3.11
N LEU A 123 -10.78 0.69 2.98
CA LEU A 123 -10.13 -0.38 2.24
C LEU A 123 -10.94 -0.69 0.98
N GLU A 124 -10.29 -0.65 -0.18
CA GLU A 124 -10.83 -1.10 -1.45
C GLU A 124 -10.09 -2.36 -1.87
N VAL A 125 -10.84 -3.40 -2.22
CA VAL A 125 -10.24 -4.66 -2.69
C VAL A 125 -10.83 -4.97 -4.04
N ARG A 126 -9.98 -5.00 -5.06
CA ARG A 126 -10.33 -4.99 -6.46
C ARG A 126 -9.77 -6.22 -7.17
N ASP A 127 -10.47 -6.65 -8.21
CA ASP A 127 -9.97 -7.58 -9.24
C ASP A 127 -9.35 -8.88 -8.67
N GLY A 128 -10.18 -9.74 -8.07
CA GLY A 128 -9.71 -10.99 -7.48
C GLY A 128 -10.74 -12.13 -7.51
N SER A 129 -10.22 -13.36 -7.56
CA SER A 129 -11.01 -14.60 -7.58
C SER A 129 -10.87 -15.36 -6.26
N PHE A 130 -11.23 -14.70 -5.16
CA PHE A 130 -11.15 -15.26 -3.82
C PHE A 130 -12.50 -15.19 -3.11
N LYS A 131 -12.70 -16.11 -2.17
CA LYS A 131 -13.98 -16.25 -1.45
C LYS A 131 -14.08 -15.38 -0.20
N GLU A 132 -12.95 -14.98 0.37
CA GLU A 132 -12.87 -14.18 1.59
C GLU A 132 -11.88 -13.02 1.37
N ILE A 133 -12.21 -11.79 1.78
CA ILE A 133 -11.25 -10.66 1.68
C ILE A 133 -10.10 -10.85 2.66
N PHE A 134 -10.42 -11.31 3.86
CA PHE A 134 -9.47 -11.47 4.94
C PHE A 134 -9.44 -12.93 5.40
N CYS A 135 -8.29 -13.57 5.20
CA CYS A 135 -8.04 -14.96 5.54
C CYS A 135 -6.70 -15.05 6.31
N PHE A 136 -6.63 -14.47 7.51
CA PHE A 136 -5.40 -14.49 8.30
C PHE A 136 -5.27 -15.78 9.10
N ASP A 137 -4.12 -16.44 8.98
CA ASP A 137 -3.86 -17.75 9.58
C ASP A 137 -3.54 -17.72 11.10
N SER A 138 -3.51 -16.55 11.77
CA SER A 138 -3.10 -16.56 13.19
C SER A 138 -3.75 -15.54 14.13
N LEU A 139 -4.17 -16.09 15.27
CA LEU A 139 -4.65 -15.50 16.52
C LEU A 139 -3.59 -14.67 17.29
N ASN A 140 -2.54 -14.16 16.64
CA ASN A 140 -1.47 -13.39 17.30
C ASN A 140 -1.70 -11.87 17.23
N VAL A 141 -2.94 -11.46 17.04
CA VAL A 141 -3.33 -10.06 17.05
C VAL A 141 -3.54 -9.69 18.51
N ASP A 142 -2.60 -8.93 19.11
CA ASP A 142 -2.82 -8.32 20.42
C ASP A 142 -4.05 -7.40 20.29
N GLU A 143 -5.23 -7.91 20.68
CA GLU A 143 -6.52 -7.22 20.52
C GLU A 143 -6.52 -5.83 21.18
N ASP A 144 -5.72 -5.68 22.24
CA ASP A 144 -5.58 -4.45 23.02
C ASP A 144 -4.74 -3.37 22.32
N GLY A 145 -3.93 -3.73 21.32
CA GLY A 145 -2.97 -2.82 20.67
C GLY A 145 -3.43 -2.23 19.33
N LEU A 146 -4.31 -2.92 18.60
CA LEU A 146 -4.70 -2.53 17.25
C LEU A 146 -5.96 -1.68 17.25
N VAL A 147 -5.76 -0.37 17.14
CA VAL A 147 -6.83 0.60 16.93
C VAL A 147 -7.02 0.81 15.44
N SER A 148 -7.81 -0.04 14.79
CA SER A 148 -8.20 0.18 13.40
C SER A 148 -9.16 1.37 13.29
N GLN A 149 -8.90 2.29 12.36
CA GLN A 149 -9.81 3.38 11.97
C GLN A 149 -10.69 3.00 10.77
N LEU A 150 -10.67 1.73 10.37
CA LEU A 150 -11.38 1.26 9.18
C LEU A 150 -12.89 1.40 9.37
N LYS A 151 -13.51 2.20 8.50
CA LYS A 151 -14.95 2.48 8.49
C LYS A 151 -15.63 1.93 7.24
N VAL A 152 -14.90 1.84 6.13
CA VAL A 152 -15.48 1.46 4.84
C VAL A 152 -14.68 0.34 4.21
N ILE A 153 -15.37 -0.71 3.81
CA ILE A 153 -14.87 -1.74 2.89
C ILE A 153 -15.63 -1.61 1.58
N CYS A 154 -14.90 -1.55 0.47
CA CYS A 154 -15.45 -1.46 -0.88
C CYS A 154 -14.88 -2.60 -1.72
N PRO A 155 -15.51 -3.78 -1.70
CA PRO A 155 -15.17 -4.87 -2.62
C PRO A 155 -15.63 -4.48 -4.02
N ASP A 156 -14.74 -4.50 -5.00
CA ASP A 156 -15.05 -4.18 -6.40
C ASP A 156 -14.58 -5.32 -7.31
N SER A 157 -15.46 -5.77 -8.20
CA SER A 157 -15.11 -6.79 -9.20
C SER A 157 -14.55 -8.09 -8.59
N LEU A 158 -15.18 -8.57 -7.51
CA LEU A 158 -14.85 -9.83 -6.82
C LEU A 158 -15.96 -10.90 -7.03
N PRO A 159 -16.00 -11.59 -8.19
CA PRO A 159 -17.13 -12.47 -8.56
C PRO A 159 -17.26 -13.72 -7.70
N GLU A 160 -16.18 -14.15 -7.03
CA GLU A 160 -16.18 -15.35 -6.18
C GLU A 160 -16.35 -15.02 -4.68
N LEU A 161 -16.50 -13.74 -4.32
CA LEU A 161 -16.58 -13.31 -2.93
C LEU A 161 -17.82 -13.89 -2.24
N VAL A 162 -17.61 -14.62 -1.14
CA VAL A 162 -18.66 -15.24 -0.32
C VAL A 162 -18.74 -14.58 1.06
N SER A 163 -17.60 -14.18 1.63
CA SER A 163 -17.52 -13.55 2.95
C SER A 163 -16.48 -12.44 2.96
N ILE A 164 -16.58 -11.52 3.93
CA ILE A 164 -15.51 -10.54 4.18
C ILE A 164 -14.37 -11.20 4.96
N GLY A 165 -14.69 -12.02 5.96
CA GLY A 165 -13.74 -12.86 6.68
C GLY A 165 -14.49 -13.91 7.50
N SER A 166 -13.76 -14.88 8.06
CA SER A 166 -14.34 -15.90 8.94
C SER A 166 -14.15 -15.55 10.42
N GLU A 167 -14.97 -16.10 11.32
CA GLU A 167 -14.84 -15.89 12.78
C GLU A 167 -13.43 -16.25 13.30
N ASN A 168 -12.73 -17.15 12.61
CA ASN A 168 -11.38 -17.59 12.97
C ASN A 168 -10.26 -16.75 12.34
N SER A 169 -10.59 -15.79 11.46
CA SER A 169 -9.60 -15.05 10.66
C SER A 169 -8.90 -13.91 11.42
N GLY A 170 -9.06 -13.79 12.74
CA GLY A 170 -8.40 -12.71 13.52
C GLY A 170 -8.81 -11.29 13.11
N ILE A 171 -9.90 -11.16 12.35
CA ILE A 171 -10.32 -9.91 11.71
C ILE A 171 -11.07 -8.94 12.63
N VAL A 172 -11.65 -9.44 13.72
CA VAL A 172 -12.53 -8.69 14.62
C VAL A 172 -11.97 -7.31 15.00
N PRO A 173 -10.67 -7.14 15.32
CA PRO A 173 -10.09 -5.83 15.62
C PRO A 173 -10.17 -4.81 14.48
N PHE A 174 -10.15 -5.25 13.22
CA PHE A 174 -10.24 -4.38 12.05
C PHE A 174 -11.68 -3.97 11.71
N LEU A 175 -12.68 -4.77 12.08
CA LEU A 175 -14.08 -4.51 11.75
C LEU A 175 -14.86 -3.80 12.86
N ARG A 176 -14.27 -3.65 14.06
CA ARG A 176 -14.95 -3.05 15.23
C ARG A 176 -15.54 -1.66 14.98
N ASN A 177 -14.94 -0.90 14.05
CA ASN A 177 -15.34 0.45 13.68
C ASN A 177 -15.97 0.51 12.28
N LEU A 178 -16.27 -0.64 11.67
CA LEU A 178 -16.83 -0.68 10.33
C LEU A 178 -18.23 -0.06 10.33
N GLU A 179 -18.42 0.96 9.51
CA GLU A 179 -19.68 1.69 9.35
C GLU A 179 -20.40 1.29 8.06
N THR A 180 -19.67 0.95 6.99
CA THR A 180 -20.25 0.70 5.67
C THR A 180 -19.53 -0.41 4.91
N LEU A 181 -20.31 -1.27 4.26
CA LEU A 181 -19.89 -2.15 3.18
C LEU A 181 -20.55 -1.65 1.88
N GLN A 182 -19.76 -1.27 0.88
CA GLN A 182 -20.24 -0.68 -0.40
C GLN A 182 -20.20 -1.68 -1.54
#